data_AF-A0A0D8HQA6-F1
#
_entry.id   AF-A0A0D8HQA6-F1
#
_cell.length_a   1.000
_cell.length_b   1.000
_cell.length_c   1.000
_cell.angle_alpha   90.00
_cell.angle_beta   90.00
_cell.angle_gamma   90.00
#
_symmetry.space_group_name_H-M   'P 1'
#
loop_
_entity.id
_entity.type
_entity.pdbx_description
1 polymer ?
#
loop_
_entity_poly.entity_id
_entity_poly.type
_entity_poly.pdbx_seq_one_letter_code
_entity_poly.pdbx_strand_id
1 'polypeptide(L)'
;MNLNELTEIQQRFDRSRETNFPWSQPVTADDHSALLHNTVGLAGEVGELANLVKKFDRGDFPFAKLISELPGELADILIYVIKISYQSGIDLEAAMLHKLEENEIRFPPR
;
A
#
# COMPACT_ATOMS: atom_id res chain seq x y z
N MET A 1 15.75 5.22 7.03
CA MET A 1 14.30 5.28 7.18
C MET A 1 13.76 3.86 7.10
N ASN A 2 13.02 3.38 8.10
CA ASN A 2 12.41 2.04 8.14
C ASN A 2 10.89 2.11 7.91
N LEU A 3 10.20 0.96 7.89
CA LEU A 3 8.75 0.93 7.61
C LEU A 3 7.93 1.56 8.75
N ASN A 4 8.41 1.45 9.99
CA ASN A 4 7.77 2.06 11.14
C ASN A 4 7.82 3.60 11.06
N GLU A 5 8.96 4.19 10.69
CA GLU A 5 9.11 5.63 10.48
C GLU A 5 8.22 6.13 9.33
N LEU A 6 8.11 5.38 8.24
CA LEU A 6 7.18 5.69 7.14
C LEU A 6 5.72 5.64 7.61
N THR A 7 5.38 4.64 8.41
CA THR A 7 4.05 4.49 8.99
C THR A 7 3.70 5.69 9.89
N GLU A 8 4.63 6.17 10.70
CA GLU A 8 4.43 7.37 11.51
C GLU A 8 4.27 8.64 10.66
N ILE A 9 5.06 8.79 9.59
CA ILE A 9 4.92 9.91 8.65
C ILE A 9 3.52 9.90 8.04
N GLN A 10 3.06 8.74 7.57
CA GLN A 10 1.73 8.58 6.98
C GLN A 10 0.62 8.88 8.00
N GLN A 11 0.72 8.35 9.23
CA GLN A 11 -0.23 8.65 10.29
C GLN A 11 -0.32 10.14 10.61
N ARG A 12 0.82 10.84 10.67
CA ARG A 12 0.85 12.29 10.88
C ARG A 12 0.17 13.03 9.72
N PHE A 13 0.44 12.62 8.49
CA PHE A 13 -0.21 13.17 7.31
C PHE A 13 -1.73 13.00 7.37
N ASP A 14 -2.23 11.79 7.62
CA ASP A 14 -3.67 11.51 7.70
C ASP A 14 -4.36 12.24 8.87
N ARG A 15 -3.68 12.42 10.02
CA ARG A 15 -4.20 13.19 11.17
C ARG A 15 -4.28 14.69 10.90
N SER A 16 -3.39 15.22 10.06
CA SER A 16 -3.31 16.66 9.77
C SER A 16 -4.38 17.16 8.79
N ARG A 17 -5.17 16.28 8.19
CA ARG A 17 -6.20 16.66 7.23
C ARG A 17 -7.59 16.61 7.87
N GLU A 18 -8.27 17.76 7.88
CA GLU A 18 -9.71 17.79 8.12
C GLU A 18 -10.41 17.24 6.88
N THR A 19 -10.94 16.02 6.98
CA THR A 19 -11.78 15.45 5.92
C THR A 19 -13.05 14.90 6.54
N ASN A 20 -14.10 14.72 5.73
CA ASN A 20 -15.34 14.10 6.17
C ASN A 20 -15.18 12.62 6.55
N PHE A 21 -13.99 12.05 6.36
CA PHE A 21 -13.69 10.66 6.64
C PHE A 21 -12.57 10.53 7.69
N PRO A 22 -12.74 9.70 8.74
CA PRO A 22 -11.79 9.60 9.84
C PRO A 22 -10.58 8.71 9.47
N TRP A 23 -9.70 9.18 8.57
CA TRP A 23 -8.55 8.43 8.04
C TRP A 23 -7.50 7.98 9.08
N SER A 24 -7.53 8.54 10.29
CA SER A 24 -6.57 8.20 11.35
C SER A 24 -7.14 7.29 12.45
N GLN A 25 -8.41 6.91 12.35
CA GLN A 25 -9.05 6.10 13.39
C GLN A 25 -8.73 4.61 13.22
N PRO A 26 -8.55 3.87 14.33
CA PRO A 26 -8.46 2.42 14.28
C PRO A 26 -9.74 1.80 13.73
N VAL A 27 -9.58 0.70 12.98
CA VAL A 27 -10.68 -0.15 12.53
C VAL A 27 -11.22 -0.92 13.73
N THR A 28 -12.54 -0.98 13.85
CA THR A 28 -13.24 -1.73 14.91
C THR A 28 -14.28 -2.65 14.30
N ALA A 29 -14.84 -3.57 15.10
CA ALA A 29 -15.93 -4.42 14.64
C ALA A 29 -17.18 -3.60 14.25
N ASP A 30 -17.42 -2.49 14.94
CA ASP A 30 -18.59 -1.64 14.75
C ASP A 30 -18.38 -0.58 13.63
N ASP A 31 -17.13 -0.23 13.33
CA ASP A 31 -16.76 0.67 12.23
C ASP A 31 -15.55 0.14 11.45
N HIS A 32 -15.84 -0.45 10.29
CA HIS A 32 -14.88 -0.98 9.33
C HIS A 32 -14.88 -0.18 8.01
N SER A 33 -15.51 1.01 8.01
CA SER A 33 -15.65 1.83 6.81
C SER A 33 -14.28 2.23 6.24
N ALA A 34 -13.30 2.47 7.12
CA ALA A 34 -11.93 2.84 6.75
C ALA A 34 -11.18 1.68 6.11
N LEU A 35 -11.35 0.47 6.66
CA LEU A 35 -10.80 -0.74 6.06
C LEU A 35 -11.38 -0.97 4.67
N LEU A 36 -12.71 -0.83 4.51
CA LEU A 36 -13.37 -0.97 3.22
C LEU A 36 -12.84 0.05 2.20
N HIS A 37 -12.83 1.34 2.55
CA HIS A 37 -12.34 2.40 1.66
C HIS A 37 -10.87 2.18 1.27
N ASN A 38 -10.00 1.91 2.24
CA ASN A 38 -8.58 1.69 1.97
C ASN A 38 -8.35 0.43 1.13
N THR A 39 -9.13 -0.64 1.34
CA THR A 39 -9.03 -1.88 0.53
C THR A 39 -9.49 -1.65 -0.91
N VAL A 40 -10.59 -0.91 -1.10
CA VAL A 40 -11.07 -0.53 -2.43
C VAL A 40 -10.09 0.40 -3.13
N GLY A 41 -9.53 1.38 -2.41
CA GLY A 41 -8.48 2.26 -2.91
C GLY A 41 -7.24 1.49 -3.34
N LEU A 42 -6.74 0.57 -2.50
CA LEU A 42 -5.64 -0.33 -2.84
C LEU A 42 -5.89 -1.09 -4.15
N ALA A 43 -7.09 -1.66 -4.32
CA ALA A 43 -7.44 -2.34 -5.55
C ALA A 43 -7.45 -1.40 -6.77
N GLY A 44 -7.85 -0.14 -6.56
CA GLY A 44 -7.76 0.94 -7.54
C GLY A 44 -6.32 1.18 -8.00
N GLU A 45 -5.41 1.46 -7.08
CA GLU A 45 -3.99 1.75 -7.39
C GLU A 45 -3.28 0.56 -8.05
N VAL A 46 -3.59 -0.67 -7.63
CA VAL A 46 -3.11 -1.88 -8.33
C VAL A 46 -3.66 -1.95 -9.76
N GLY A 47 -4.90 -1.52 -9.96
CA GLY A 47 -5.51 -1.39 -11.29
C GLY A 47 -4.83 -0.32 -12.16
N GLU A 48 -4.41 0.80 -11.57
CA GLU A 48 -3.66 1.85 -12.27
C GLU A 48 -2.28 1.36 -12.70
N LEU A 49 -1.54 0.71 -11.79
CA LEU A 49 -0.30 -0.01 -12.11
C LEU A 49 -0.49 -1.02 -13.26
N ALA A 50 -1.52 -1.87 -13.18
CA ALA A 50 -1.81 -2.84 -14.23
C ALA A 50 -2.15 -2.18 -15.57
N ASN A 51 -2.87 -1.06 -15.55
CA ASN A 51 -3.20 -0.29 -16.73
C ASN A 51 -1.96 0.36 -17.37
N LEU A 52 -1.01 0.82 -16.56
CA LEU A 52 0.26 1.37 -17.03
C LEU A 52 1.06 0.31 -17.81
N VAL A 53 1.22 -0.88 -17.23
CA VAL A 53 1.90 -2.02 -17.89
C VAL A 53 1.16 -2.45 -19.16
N LYS A 54 -0.19 -2.53 -19.11
CA LYS A 54 -1.03 -2.86 -20.27
C LYS A 54 -0.90 -1.85 -21.42
N LYS A 55 -0.73 -0.55 -21.13
CA LYS A 55 -0.50 0.48 -22.15
C LYS A 55 0.86 0.31 -22.82
N PHE A 56 1.90 -0.04 -22.06
CA PHE A 56 3.23 -0.37 -22.58
C PHE A 56 3.19 -1.60 -23.49
N ASP A 57 2.58 -2.69 -23.03
CA ASP A 57 2.44 -3.93 -23.81
C ASP A 57 1.73 -3.73 -25.15
N ARG A 58 0.70 -2.86 -25.17
CA ARG A 58 -0.03 -2.51 -26.41
C ARG A 58 0.80 -1.67 -27.40
N GLY A 59 1.91 -1.07 -26.97
CA GLY A 59 2.76 -0.21 -27.80
C GLY A 59 2.35 1.27 -27.81
N ASP A 60 1.30 1.66 -27.08
CA ASP A 60 0.83 3.05 -26.97
C ASP A 60 1.67 3.89 -26.00
N PHE A 61 2.65 3.28 -25.35
CA PHE A 61 3.36 3.85 -24.21
C PHE A 61 4.85 3.54 -24.28
N PRO A 62 5.74 4.53 -24.40
CA PRO A 62 7.18 4.29 -24.42
C PRO A 62 7.68 3.73 -23.09
N PHE A 63 8.69 2.84 -23.13
CA PHE A 63 9.32 2.30 -21.92
C PHE A 63 9.84 3.38 -20.97
N ALA A 64 10.43 4.46 -21.50
CA ALA A 64 10.91 5.58 -20.69
C ALA A 64 9.77 6.24 -19.88
N LYS A 65 8.57 6.29 -20.45
CA LYS A 65 7.39 6.84 -19.77
C LYS A 65 6.84 5.86 -18.72
N LEU A 66 6.85 4.55 -19.01
CA LEU A 66 6.51 3.51 -18.03
C LEU A 66 7.39 3.65 -16.79
N ILE A 67 8.71 3.69 -16.97
CA ILE A 67 9.66 3.78 -15.86
C ILE A 67 9.55 5.10 -15.08
N SER A 68 9.16 6.20 -15.73
CA SER A 68 8.93 7.46 -15.01
C SER A 68 7.65 7.49 -14.16
N GLU A 69 6.61 6.77 -14.59
CA GLU A 69 5.30 6.76 -13.88
C GLU A 69 5.20 5.64 -12.84
N LEU A 70 5.89 4.51 -13.05
CA LEU A 70 5.88 3.34 -12.16
C LEU A 70 6.12 3.65 -10.66
N PRO A 71 7.04 4.55 -10.28
CA PRO A 71 7.27 4.85 -8.86
C PRO A 71 6.06 5.47 -8.16
N GLY A 72 5.23 6.24 -8.87
CA GLY A 72 4.01 6.84 -8.33
C GLY A 72 3.01 5.77 -7.93
N GLU A 73 2.66 4.89 -8.88
CA GLU A 73 1.71 3.80 -8.67
C GLU A 73 2.16 2.85 -7.54
N LEU A 74 3.45 2.54 -7.47
CA LEU A 74 4.01 1.73 -6.39
C LEU A 74 3.95 2.43 -5.02
N ALA A 75 4.15 3.75 -4.99
CA ALA A 75 4.03 4.53 -3.77
C ALA A 75 2.57 4.61 -3.30
N ASP A 76 1.61 4.79 -4.20
CA ASP A 76 0.19 4.83 -3.88
C ASP A 76 -0.31 3.48 -3.33
N ILE A 77 0.13 2.36 -3.92
CA ILE A 77 -0.08 1.01 -3.38
C ILE A 77 0.50 0.91 -1.95
N LEU A 78 1.74 1.34 -1.74
CA LEU A 78 2.39 1.27 -0.44
C LEU A 78 1.66 2.13 0.61
N ILE A 79 1.18 3.32 0.23
CA ILE A 79 0.39 4.19 1.11
C ILE A 79 -0.83 3.45 1.63
N TYR A 80 -1.61 2.80 0.76
CA TYR A 80 -2.78 2.06 1.22
C TYR A 80 -2.43 0.84 2.08
N VAL A 81 -1.34 0.13 1.77
CA VAL A 81 -0.86 -0.99 2.61
C VAL A 81 -0.49 -0.51 4.02
N ILE A 82 0.24 0.60 4.14
CA ILE A 82 0.58 1.23 5.42
C ILE A 82 -0.69 1.69 6.16
N LYS A 83 -1.65 2.30 5.45
CA LYS A 83 -2.91 2.74 6.06
C LYS A 83 -3.71 1.59 6.62
N ILE A 84 -3.84 0.50 5.87
CA ILE A 84 -4.51 -0.72 6.31
C ILE A 84 -3.80 -1.30 7.54
N SER A 85 -2.46 -1.33 7.55
CA SER A 85 -1.71 -1.93 8.65
C SER A 85 -1.90 -1.17 9.96
N TYR A 86 -1.65 0.14 10.00
CA TYR A 86 -1.72 0.88 11.27
C TYR A 86 -3.15 1.02 11.79
N GLN A 87 -4.14 1.16 10.90
CA GLN A 87 -5.53 1.24 11.32
C GLN A 87 -6.02 -0.09 11.88
N SER A 88 -5.45 -1.22 11.44
CA SER A 88 -5.79 -2.55 11.93
C SER A 88 -4.91 -3.01 13.09
N GLY A 89 -4.01 -2.16 13.59
CA GLY A 89 -3.08 -2.50 14.67
C GLY A 89 -2.00 -3.52 14.28
N ILE A 90 -1.67 -3.62 13.00
CA ILE A 90 -0.67 -4.55 12.45
C ILE A 90 0.70 -3.86 12.39
N ASP A 91 1.70 -4.48 12.99
CA ASP A 91 3.12 -4.18 12.74
C ASP A 91 3.50 -4.80 11.39
N LEU A 92 3.54 -3.96 10.35
CA LEU A 92 3.81 -4.40 8.99
C LEU A 92 5.26 -4.89 8.80
N GLU A 93 6.22 -4.31 9.51
CA GLU A 93 7.62 -4.69 9.43
C GLU A 93 7.81 -6.09 10.02
N ALA A 94 7.27 -6.34 11.21
CA ALA A 94 7.29 -7.66 11.83
C ALA A 94 6.53 -8.71 10.99
N ALA A 95 5.36 -8.36 10.44
CA ALA A 95 4.59 -9.25 9.57
C ALA A 95 5.34 -9.62 8.28
N MET A 96 6.06 -8.67 7.68
CA MET A 96 6.91 -8.91 6.51
C MET A 96 8.07 -9.86 6.84
N LEU A 97 8.80 -9.60 7.92
CA LEU A 97 9.94 -10.42 8.35
C LEU A 97 9.50 -11.87 8.61
N HIS A 98 8.41 -12.04 9.36
CA HIS A 98 7.84 -13.36 9.60
C HIS A 98 7.46 -14.06 8.29
N LYS A 99 6.87 -13.32 7.34
CA LYS A 99 6.48 -13.90 6.05
C LYS A 99 7.67 -14.34 5.20
N LEU A 100 8.80 -13.63 5.29
CA LEU A 100 10.03 -14.00 4.60
C LEU A 100 10.61 -15.29 5.19
N GLU A 101 10.64 -15.44 6.52
CA GLU A 101 11.08 -16.68 7.19
C GLU A 101 10.25 -17.89 6.73
N GLU A 102 8.91 -17.76 6.68
CA GLU A 102 8.04 -18.82 6.15
C GLU A 102 8.37 -19.15 4.69
N ASN A 103 8.64 -18.13 3.87
CA ASN A 103 8.94 -18.29 2.45
C ASN A 103 10.32 -18.92 2.23
N GLU A 104 11.32 -18.64 3.06
CA GLU A 104 12.63 -19.30 2.98
C GLU A 104 12.53 -20.81 3.23
N ILE A 105 11.70 -21.23 4.18
CA ILE A 105 11.42 -22.65 4.45
C ILE A 105 10.67 -23.27 3.25
N ARG A 106 9.70 -22.56 2.69
CA ARG A 106 8.88 -23.03 1.57
C ARG A 106 9.64 -23.07 0.24
N PHE A 107 10.57 -22.15 0.03
CA PHE A 107 11.31 -21.94 -1.21
C PHE A 107 12.82 -21.81 -0.92
N PRO A 108 13.50 -22.90 -0.51
CA PRO A 108 14.91 -22.84 -0.16
C PRO A 108 15.78 -22.48 -1.37
N PRO A 109 16.92 -21.80 -1.15
CA PRO A 109 17.87 -21.49 -2.21
C PRO A 109 18.37 -22.78 -2.89
N ARG A 110 18.52 -22.72 -4.21
CA ARG A 110 19.06 -23.80 -5.03
C ARG A 110 20.58 -23.76 -5.09
#